data_AF-A0A1H0UC44-F1
#
_entry.id   AF-A0A1H0UC44-F1
#
_cell.length_a   1.000
_cell.length_b   1.000
_cell.length_c   1.000
_cell.angle_alpha   90.00
_cell.angle_beta   90.00
_cell.angle_gamma   90.00
#
_symmetry.space_group_name_H-M   'P 1'
#
loop_
_entity.id
_entity.type
_entity.pdbx_description
1 polymer ?
#
loop_
_entity_poly.entity_id
_entity_poly.type
_entity_poly.pdbx_seq_one_letter_code
_entity_poly.pdbx_strand_id
1 'polypeptide(L)' 'MSNDKVVCICKNITEGIIIESIKSGAKSLDQVKEKTGAATGGCKGARCGKRIIELIQENK' A
#
# COMPACT_ATOMS: atom_id res chain seq x y z
N MET A 1 -3.76 5.47 18.39
CA MET A 1 -3.86 5.78 16.95
C MET A 1 -2.44 5.74 16.41
N SER A 2 -2.05 4.64 15.75
CA SER A 2 -0.65 4.42 15.35
C SER A 2 -0.65 3.77 13.97
N ASN A 3 -1.00 4.54 12.93
CA ASN A 3 -0.96 4.07 11.54
C ASN A 3 0.43 4.27 10.89
N ASP A 4 1.49 4.29 11.72
CA ASP A 4 2.89 4.49 11.32
C ASP A 4 3.59 3.19 10.89
N LYS A 5 2.85 2.11 10.67
CA LYS A 5 3.43 0.86 10.18
C LYS A 5 3.91 1.07 8.75
N VAL A 6 5.24 1.10 8.54
CA VAL A 6 5.83 1.13 7.21
C VAL A 6 5.56 -0.20 6.51
N VAL A 7 4.72 -0.17 5.47
CA VAL A 7 4.38 -1.36 4.68
C VAL A 7 5.39 -1.54 3.56
N CYS A 8 5.74 -0.46 2.85
CA CYS A 8 6.74 -0.50 1.80
C CYS A 8 8.04 0.14 2.26
N ILE A 9 9.01 -0.68 2.69
CA ILE A 9 10.34 -0.21 3.10
C ILE A 9 11.10 0.41 1.91
N CYS A 10 10.95 -0.16 0.71
CA CYS A 10 11.63 0.29 -0.51
C CYS A 10 11.31 1.74 -0.91
N LYS A 11 10.10 2.20 -0.58
CA LYS A 11 9.58 3.54 -0.92
C LYS A 11 9.19 4.35 0.32
N ASN A 12 9.47 3.81 1.51
CA ASN A 12 9.06 4.34 2.81
C ASN A 12 7.57 4.75 2.87
N ILE A 13 6.69 3.86 2.40
CA ILE A 13 5.23 4.08 2.41
C ILE A 13 4.62 3.42 3.64
N THR A 14 3.85 4.20 4.40
CA THR A 14 3.13 3.75 5.58
C THR A 14 1.75 3.17 5.24
N GLU A 15 1.23 2.39 6.18
CA GLU A 15 -0.12 1.84 6.12
C GLU A 15 -1.18 2.95 6.00
N GLY A 16 -0.99 4.08 6.69
CA GLY A 16 -1.86 5.25 6.59
C GLY A 16 -2.03 5.76 5.16
N ILE A 17 -0.93 5.90 4.40
CA ILE A 17 -0.97 6.35 3.00
C ILE A 17 -1.69 5.33 2.11
N ILE A 18 -1.48 4.03 2.35
CA ILE A 18 -2.18 2.98 1.61
C ILE A 18 -3.68 3.03 1.89
N ILE A 19 -4.09 3.13 3.16
CA ILE A 19 -5.50 3.24 3.54
C ILE A 19 -6.14 4.49 2.94
N GLU A 20 -5.44 5.63 2.98
CA GLU A 20 -5.92 6.88 2.36
C GLU A 20 -6.12 6.73 0.85
N SER A 21 -5.19 6.04 0.16
CA SER A 21 -5.33 5.74 -1.26
C SER A 21 -6.53 4.82 -1.57
N ILE A 22 -6.79 3.84 -0.69
CA ILE A 22 -7.94 2.93 -0.80
C ILE A 22 -9.25 3.70 -0.61
N LYS A 23 -9.33 4.55 0.43
CA LYS A 23 -10.47 5.45 0.65
C LYS A 23 -10.67 6.44 -0.50
N SER A 24 -9.58 6.84 -1.16
CA SER A 24 -9.58 7.66 -2.37
C SER A 24 -9.94 6.88 -3.65
N GLY A 25 -10.39 5.64 -3.53
CA GLY A 25 -10.92 4.82 -4.63
C GLY A 25 -9.98 3.74 -5.17
N ALA A 26 -8.79 3.53 -4.59
CA ALA A 26 -7.90 2.44 -5.01
C ALA A 26 -8.40 1.08 -4.48
N LYS A 27 -9.00 0.26 -5.34
CA LYS A 27 -9.54 -1.08 -4.99
C LYS A 27 -8.71 -2.23 -5.53
N SER A 28 -7.56 -1.94 -6.13
CA SER A 28 -6.65 -2.93 -6.68
C SER A 28 -5.20 -2.58 -6.38
N LEU A 29 -4.33 -3.59 -6.42
CA LEU A 29 -2.91 -3.40 -6.14
C LEU A 29 -2.24 -2.49 -7.18
N ASP A 30 -2.69 -2.50 -8.43
CA ASP A 30 -2.21 -1.58 -9.47
C ASP A 30 -2.66 -0.14 -9.23
N GLN A 31 -3.88 0.10 -8.76
CA GLN A 31 -4.31 1.44 -8.37
C GLN A 31 -3.53 1.95 -7.14
N VAL A 32 -3.28 1.08 -6.15
CA VAL A 32 -2.46 1.46 -5.00
C VAL A 32 -1.02 1.74 -5.42
N LYS A 33 -0.43 0.94 -6.33
CA LYS A 33 0.90 1.23 -6.92
C LYS A 33 0.92 2.57 -7.63
N GLU A 34 -0.10 2.89 -8.42
CA GLU A 34 -0.17 4.15 -9.16
C GLU A 34 -0.34 5.35 -8.22
N LYS A 35 -1.21 5.24 -7.21
CA LYS A 35 -1.47 6.35 -6.27
C LYS A 35 -0.37 6.56 -5.24
N THR A 36 0.18 5.48 -4.68
CA THR A 36 1.13 5.55 -3.56
C THR A 36 2.58 5.30 -3.98
N GLY A 37 2.81 4.76 -5.18
CA GLY A 37 4.12 4.27 -5.58
C GLY A 37 4.58 3.01 -4.84
N ALA A 38 3.81 2.49 -3.88
CA ALA A 38 4.16 1.27 -3.16
C ALA A 38 4.28 0.08 -4.13
N ALA A 39 5.11 -0.91 -3.81
CA ALA A 39 5.36 -2.09 -4.65
C ALA A 39 6.01 -1.83 -6.03
N THR A 40 6.38 -0.58 -6.39
CA THR A 40 7.10 -0.25 -7.64
C THR A 40 8.63 -0.17 -7.49
N GLY A 41 9.15 -0.32 -6.27
CA GLY A 41 10.61 -0.27 -6.02
C GLY A 41 11.36 -1.51 -6.53
N GLY A 42 12.67 -1.58 -6.27
CA GLY A 42 13.52 -2.72 -6.69
C GLY A 42 13.05 -4.09 -6.17
N CYS A 43 12.25 -4.10 -5.10
CA CYS A 43 11.60 -5.29 -4.55
C CYS A 43 10.34 -5.74 -5.32
N LYS A 44 9.86 -4.97 -6.31
CA LYS A 44 8.68 -5.23 -7.17
C LYS A 44 7.42 -5.73 -6.43
N GLY A 45 7.24 -5.29 -5.18
CA GLY A 45 6.09 -5.73 -4.37
C GLY A 45 6.23 -7.08 -3.68
N ALA A 46 7.39 -7.76 -3.76
CA ALA A 46 7.59 -9.08 -3.15
C ALA A 46 7.37 -9.09 -1.62
N ARG A 47 7.71 -7.99 -0.92
CA ARG A 47 7.53 -7.88 0.54
C ARG A 47 6.22 -7.19 0.92
N CYS A 48 5.97 -6.03 0.35
CA CYS A 48 4.83 -5.18 0.70
C CYS A 48 3.53 -5.56 -0.03
N GLY A 49 3.61 -6.25 -1.17
CA GLY A 49 2.46 -6.55 -2.03
C GLY A 49 1.41 -7.38 -1.31
N LYS A 50 1.82 -8.43 -0.58
CA LYS A 50 0.87 -9.27 0.17
C LYS A 50 0.10 -8.46 1.22
N ARG A 51 0.80 -7.61 1.98
CA ARG A 51 0.19 -6.72 2.98
C ARG A 51 -0.72 -5.66 2.34
N ILE A 52 -0.35 -5.13 1.19
CA ILE A 52 -1.20 -4.18 0.44
C ILE A 52 -2.50 -4.86 0.00
N ILE A 53 -2.46 -6.10 -0.50
CA ILE A 53 -3.68 -6.85 -0.87
C ILE A 53 -4.58 -7.03 0.35
N GLU A 54 -4.02 -7.44 1.50
CA GLU A 54 -4.78 -7.58 2.75
C GLU A 54 -5.45 -6.27 3.14
N LEU A 55 -4.71 -5.16 3.15
CA LEU A 55 -5.25 -3.83 3.48
C LEU A 55 -6.37 -3.39 2.52
N ILE A 56 -6.21 -3.68 1.22
CA ILE A 56 -7.26 -3.42 0.23
C ILE A 56 -8.51 -4.23 0.59
N GLN A 57 -8.40 -5.52 0.91
CA GLN A 57 -9.55 -6.35 1.26
C GLN A 57 -10.21 -5.90 2.58
N GLU A 58 -9.42 -5.50 3.57
CA GLU A 58 -9.92 -5.00 4.86
C GLU A 58 -10.64 -3.63 4.74
N ASN A 59 -10.33 -2.83 3.71
CA ASN A 59 -10.82 -1.44 3.57
C ASN A 59 -11.58 -1.16 2.26
N LYS A 60 -11.97 -2.18 1.48
CA LYS A 60 -12.65 -2.06 0.17
C LYS A 60 -14.11 -1.61 0.25
#